data_AF-A0A6I7WCM2-F1
#
_entry.id   AF-A0A6I7WCM2-F1
#
_cell.length_a   1.000
_cell.length_b   1.000
_cell.length_c   1.000
_cell.angle_alpha   90.00
_cell.angle_beta   90.00
_cell.angle_gamma   90.00
#
_symmetry.space_group_name_H-M   'P 1'
#
loop_
_entity.id
_entity.type
_entity.pdbx_description
1 polymer ?
#
loop_
_entity_poly.entity_id
_entity_poly.type
_entity_poly.pdbx_seq_one_letter_code
_entity_poly.pdbx_strand_id
1 'polypeptide(L)'
;NGEFFDHHFLKIAADLILLEEEARGNRQIRGYTATMLTRLDYFLDNPDCDFMRESNGIDSVKKYIAELWGNEQEKFQLVIIDTSELSPDILETLTSVTSRLLFDERKKLIDNERRENPVHLVLDEAHRYIKKHYDYLLKENIFEKIAREGRKYSFYLLVSSQRPSELSETVLSQCANFIIHRIQNEKDM
;
A
#
# COMPACT_ATOMS: atom_id res chain seq x y z
N ASN A 1 14.47 -2.26 -26.23
CA ASN A 1 13.25 -1.86 -25.48
C ASN A 1 13.25 -2.65 -24.18
N GLY A 2 13.97 -2.18 -23.17
CA GLY A 2 13.86 -2.75 -21.83
C GLY A 2 12.52 -2.29 -21.29
N GLU A 3 11.52 -3.16 -21.31
CA GLU A 3 10.28 -2.90 -20.59
C GLU A 3 10.65 -2.74 -19.11
N PHE A 4 10.11 -1.71 -18.47
CA PHE A 4 10.54 -1.19 -17.17
C PHE A 4 10.38 -2.19 -15.99
N PHE A 5 10.09 -3.46 -16.27
CA PHE A 5 9.67 -4.50 -15.34
C PHE A 5 10.20 -5.91 -15.68
N ASP A 6 11.20 -6.05 -16.55
CA ASP A 6 11.85 -7.35 -16.74
C ASP A 6 12.71 -7.71 -15.51
N HIS A 7 12.21 -8.65 -14.72
CA HIS A 7 12.87 -9.11 -13.50
C HIS A 7 14.24 -9.76 -13.78
N HIS A 8 14.48 -10.33 -14.98
CA HIS A 8 15.81 -10.82 -15.35
C HIS A 8 16.81 -9.68 -15.54
N PHE A 9 16.35 -8.53 -16.06
CA PHE A 9 17.19 -7.34 -16.19
C PHE A 9 17.58 -6.79 -14.82
N LEU A 10 16.74 -6.95 -13.79
CA LEU A 10 17.01 -6.49 -12.43
C LEU A 10 18.26 -7.14 -11.83
N LYS A 11 18.45 -8.46 -12.03
CA LYS A 11 19.66 -9.16 -11.56
C LYS A 11 20.91 -8.68 -12.28
N ILE A 12 20.83 -8.58 -13.60
CA ILE A 12 21.94 -8.12 -14.44
C ILE A 12 22.35 -6.69 -14.03
N ALA A 13 21.38 -5.79 -13.85
CA ALA A 13 21.64 -4.42 -13.42
C ALA A 13 22.26 -4.37 -12.01
N ALA A 14 21.76 -5.18 -11.07
CA ALA A 14 22.33 -5.26 -9.72
C ALA A 14 23.78 -5.73 -9.76
N ASP A 15 24.08 -6.79 -10.52
CA ASP A 15 25.45 -7.31 -10.64
C ASP A 15 26.39 -6.32 -11.33
N LEU A 16 25.92 -5.59 -12.35
CA LEU A 16 26.69 -4.53 -13.02
C LEU A 16 27.05 -3.39 -12.05
N ILE A 17 26.10 -2.93 -11.23
CA ILE A 17 26.34 -1.88 -10.23
C ILE A 17 27.35 -2.37 -9.18
N LEU A 18 27.25 -3.62 -8.73
CA LEU A 18 28.21 -4.18 -7.77
C LEU A 18 29.62 -4.25 -8.35
N LEU A 19 29.76 -4.66 -9.61
CA LEU A 19 31.05 -4.66 -10.30
C LEU A 19 31.64 -3.25 -10.45
N GLU A 20 30.81 -2.25 -10.75
CA GLU A 20 31.24 -0.85 -10.82
C GLU A 20 31.74 -0.35 -9.46
N GLU A 21 31.03 -0.63 -8.37
CA GLU A 21 31.43 -0.25 -7.01
C GLU A 21 32.72 -0.96 -6.57
N GLU A 22 32.89 -2.23 -6.94
CA GLU A 22 34.16 -2.96 -6.72
C GLU A 22 35.32 -2.31 -7.48
N ALA A 23 35.11 -1.90 -8.73
CA ALA A 23 36.11 -1.21 -9.55
C ALA A 23 36.48 0.17 -8.98
N ARG A 24 35.54 0.85 -8.30
CA ARG A 24 35.78 2.09 -7.55
C ARG A 24 36.49 1.89 -6.21
N GLY A 25 36.79 0.65 -5.85
CA GLY A 25 37.57 0.29 -4.66
C GLY A 25 36.74 -0.16 -3.45
N ASN A 26 35.41 -0.26 -3.59
CA ASN A 26 34.54 -0.70 -2.50
C ASN A 26 34.49 -2.23 -2.39
N ARG A 27 35.57 -2.82 -1.87
CA ARG A 27 35.74 -4.29 -1.77
C ARG A 27 34.78 -5.00 -0.81
N GLN A 28 34.02 -4.24 0.00
CA GLN A 28 33.08 -4.79 0.97
C GLN A 28 31.62 -4.76 0.49
N ILE A 29 31.36 -4.17 -0.69
CA ILE A 29 29.99 -3.93 -1.17
C ILE A 29 29.15 -5.21 -1.29
N ARG A 30 29.76 -6.33 -1.68
CA ARG A 30 29.08 -7.63 -1.72
C ARG A 30 28.68 -8.15 -0.34
N GLY A 31 29.50 -7.89 0.67
CA GLY A 31 29.16 -8.23 2.07
C GLY A 31 27.95 -7.43 2.54
N TYR A 32 27.90 -6.14 2.22
CA TYR A 32 26.77 -5.26 2.59
C TYR A 32 25.47 -5.58 1.85
N THR A 33 25.57 -6.09 0.62
CA THR A 33 24.42 -6.36 -0.26
C THR A 33 24.02 -7.84 -0.32
N ALA A 34 24.75 -8.74 0.36
CA ALA A 34 24.53 -10.19 0.31
C ALA A 34 23.07 -10.57 0.59
N THR A 35 22.48 -10.06 1.67
CA THR A 35 21.08 -10.34 2.03
C THR A 35 20.08 -9.85 0.98
N MET A 36 20.35 -8.70 0.36
CA MET A 36 19.52 -8.18 -0.72
C MET A 36 19.60 -9.07 -1.96
N LEU A 37 20.81 -9.51 -2.33
CA LEU A 37 21.00 -10.43 -3.46
C LEU A 37 20.34 -11.77 -3.23
N THR A 38 20.44 -12.35 -2.04
CA THR A 38 19.74 -13.61 -1.71
C THR A 38 18.22 -13.45 -1.81
N ARG A 39 17.67 -12.31 -1.38
CA ARG A 39 16.23 -12.03 -1.56
C ARG A 39 15.85 -11.81 -3.01
N LEU A 40 16.73 -11.20 -3.80
CA LEU A 40 16.53 -11.05 -5.24
C LEU A 40 16.53 -12.41 -5.93
N ASP A 41 17.46 -13.30 -5.59
CA ASP A 41 17.51 -14.67 -6.12
C ASP A 41 16.25 -15.45 -5.75
N TYR A 42 15.82 -15.36 -4.48
CA TYR A 42 14.54 -15.93 -4.05
C TYR A 42 13.36 -15.37 -4.87
N PHE A 43 13.32 -14.06 -5.08
CA PHE A 43 12.28 -13.41 -5.88
C PHE A 43 12.31 -13.82 -7.36
N LEU A 44 13.44 -14.23 -7.91
CA LEU A 44 13.56 -14.62 -9.32
C LEU A 44 13.27 -16.11 -9.53
N ASP A 45 13.79 -16.95 -8.63
CA ASP A 45 13.83 -18.39 -8.84
C ASP A 45 12.69 -19.13 -8.12
N ASN A 46 12.03 -18.51 -7.13
CA ASN A 46 10.95 -19.17 -6.40
C ASN A 46 9.61 -19.07 -7.17
N PRO A 47 8.94 -20.21 -7.46
CA PRO A 47 7.59 -20.22 -8.05
C PRO A 47 6.54 -19.50 -7.20
N ASP A 48 6.69 -19.45 -5.88
CA ASP A 48 5.80 -18.69 -4.99
C ASP A 48 5.79 -17.19 -5.32
N CYS A 49 6.79 -16.69 -6.05
CA CYS A 49 6.88 -15.30 -6.51
C CYS A 49 6.39 -15.10 -7.96
N ASP A 50 5.86 -16.13 -8.63
CA ASP A 50 5.33 -16.02 -10.01
C ASP A 50 4.30 -14.90 -10.13
N PHE A 51 3.37 -14.83 -9.17
CA PHE A 51 2.32 -13.80 -9.12
C PHE A 51 2.86 -12.37 -9.05
N MET A 52 4.11 -12.18 -8.59
CA MET A 52 4.76 -10.87 -8.52
C MET A 52 5.51 -10.51 -9.79
N ARG A 53 5.89 -11.52 -10.60
CA ARG A 53 6.61 -11.36 -11.87
C ARG A 53 5.66 -11.25 -13.06
N GLU A 54 4.51 -11.89 -12.97
CA GLU A 54 3.46 -11.82 -13.99
C GLU A 54 2.67 -10.52 -13.87
N SER A 55 2.79 -9.66 -14.89
CA SER A 55 2.07 -8.39 -14.92
C SER A 55 0.65 -8.50 -15.47
N ASN A 56 0.28 -9.61 -16.11
CA ASN A 56 -1.00 -9.77 -16.83
C ASN A 56 -1.34 -8.59 -17.77
N GLY A 57 -0.31 -7.95 -18.33
CA GLY A 57 -0.45 -6.77 -19.19
C GLY A 57 -0.56 -5.44 -18.43
N ILE A 58 -0.49 -5.43 -17.10
CA ILE A 58 -0.49 -4.23 -16.25
C ILE A 58 0.95 -3.71 -16.11
N ASP A 59 1.30 -2.70 -16.89
CA ASP A 59 2.65 -2.13 -16.96
C ASP A 59 2.83 -0.85 -16.12
N SER A 60 1.75 -0.37 -15.49
CA SER A 60 1.77 0.89 -14.75
C SER A 60 0.70 0.94 -13.68
N VAL A 61 0.98 1.70 -12.60
CA VAL A 61 0.01 1.96 -11.52
C VAL A 61 -1.27 2.60 -12.07
N LYS A 62 -1.14 3.49 -13.06
CA LYS A 62 -2.30 4.12 -13.71
C LYS A 62 -3.20 3.08 -14.38
N LYS A 63 -2.62 2.09 -15.08
CA LYS A 63 -3.38 1.01 -15.71
C LYS A 63 -4.02 0.09 -14.67
N TYR A 64 -3.28 -0.28 -13.62
CA TYR A 64 -3.81 -1.06 -12.50
C TYR A 64 -5.05 -0.40 -11.88
N ILE A 65 -4.97 0.89 -11.57
CA ILE A 65 -6.10 1.63 -11.00
C ILE A 65 -7.25 1.78 -12.00
N ALA A 66 -6.96 1.99 -13.27
CA ALA A 66 -8.01 2.04 -14.30
C ALA A 66 -8.77 0.71 -14.36
N GLU A 67 -8.07 -0.44 -14.36
CA GLU A 67 -8.72 -1.75 -14.32
C GLU A 67 -9.53 -1.97 -13.05
N LEU A 68 -9.03 -1.52 -11.89
CA LEU A 68 -9.75 -1.58 -10.62
C LEU A 68 -11.12 -0.85 -10.68
N TRP A 69 -11.17 0.31 -11.34
CA TRP A 69 -12.41 1.10 -11.50
C TRP A 69 -13.23 0.72 -12.74
N GLY A 70 -12.80 -0.28 -13.49
CA GLY A 70 -13.43 -0.69 -14.74
C GLY A 70 -13.00 0.16 -15.94
N ASN A 71 -13.31 -0.33 -17.14
CA ASN A 71 -12.90 0.27 -18.40
C ASN A 71 -13.86 1.40 -18.84
N GLU A 72 -13.60 2.03 -20.00
CA GLU A 72 -14.45 3.12 -20.50
C GLU A 72 -15.90 2.70 -20.78
N GLN A 73 -16.16 1.40 -20.95
CA GLN A 73 -17.48 0.85 -21.27
C GLN A 73 -18.27 0.47 -20.01
N GLU A 74 -17.57 0.08 -18.94
CA GLU A 74 -18.16 -0.34 -17.67
C GLU A 74 -17.33 0.20 -16.50
N LYS A 75 -17.85 1.23 -15.84
CA LYS A 75 -17.21 1.84 -14.67
C LYS A 75 -17.85 1.35 -13.38
N PHE A 76 -17.02 0.94 -12.43
CA PHE A 76 -17.46 0.56 -11.09
C PHE A 76 -17.46 1.78 -10.16
N GLN A 77 -18.56 1.97 -9.44
CA GLN A 77 -18.62 2.96 -8.35
C GLN A 77 -18.24 2.36 -6.99
N LEU A 78 -18.28 1.03 -6.88
CA LEU A 78 -17.96 0.27 -5.68
C LEU A 78 -17.00 -0.87 -6.07
N VAL A 79 -15.84 -0.87 -5.45
CA VAL A 79 -14.85 -1.95 -5.55
C VAL A 79 -14.75 -2.61 -4.18
N ILE A 80 -14.95 -3.92 -4.15
CA ILE A 80 -14.86 -4.72 -2.92
C ILE A 80 -13.57 -5.56 -3.02
N ILE A 81 -12.67 -5.36 -2.07
CA ILE A 81 -11.48 -6.21 -1.90
C ILE A 81 -11.80 -7.17 -0.77
N ASP A 82 -12.04 -8.44 -1.11
CA ASP A 82 -12.25 -9.47 -0.10
C ASP A 82 -10.94 -9.79 0.61
N THR A 83 -10.95 -9.71 1.93
CA THR A 83 -9.79 -9.96 2.80
C THR A 83 -10.08 -11.00 3.88
N SER A 84 -11.18 -11.73 3.76
CA SER A 84 -11.73 -12.62 4.81
C SER A 84 -10.75 -13.71 5.25
N GLU A 85 -9.93 -14.24 4.34
CA GLU A 85 -8.99 -15.35 4.60
C GLU A 85 -7.53 -14.90 4.78
N LEU A 86 -7.28 -13.58 4.87
CA LEU A 86 -5.92 -13.07 4.99
C LEU A 86 -5.41 -13.13 6.43
N SER A 87 -4.16 -13.60 6.57
CA SER A 87 -3.43 -13.50 7.83
C SER A 87 -3.20 -12.03 8.20
N PRO A 88 -3.05 -11.71 9.50
CA PRO A 88 -2.90 -10.32 9.96
C PRO A 88 -1.79 -9.54 9.25
N ASP A 89 -0.62 -10.16 9.04
CA ASP A 89 0.53 -9.50 8.40
C ASP A 89 0.26 -9.19 6.93
N ILE A 90 -0.42 -10.10 6.22
CA ILE A 90 -0.82 -9.90 4.83
C ILE A 90 -1.91 -8.83 4.73
N LEU A 91 -2.91 -8.88 5.62
CA LEU A 91 -3.98 -7.88 5.68
C LEU A 91 -3.42 -6.47 5.88
N GLU A 92 -2.52 -6.30 6.85
CA GLU A 92 -1.85 -5.02 7.12
C GLU A 92 -1.04 -4.53 5.92
N THR A 93 -0.30 -5.44 5.27
CA THR A 93 0.50 -5.11 4.08
C THR A 93 -0.39 -4.71 2.91
N LEU A 94 -1.40 -5.52 2.58
CA LEU A 94 -2.32 -5.30 1.46
C LEU A 94 -3.06 -3.98 1.61
N THR A 95 -3.67 -3.75 2.78
CA THR A 95 -4.43 -2.52 3.05
C THR A 95 -3.52 -1.30 3.01
N SER A 96 -2.31 -1.37 3.59
CA SER A 96 -1.35 -0.27 3.57
C SER A 96 -0.86 0.07 2.16
N VAL A 97 -0.52 -0.94 1.36
CA VAL A 97 -0.04 -0.77 -0.02
C VAL A 97 -1.16 -0.23 -0.90
N THR A 98 -2.36 -0.82 -0.84
CA THR A 98 -3.52 -0.38 -1.62
C THR A 98 -3.88 1.07 -1.29
N SER A 99 -3.96 1.41 0.00
CA SER A 99 -4.27 2.77 0.45
C SER A 99 -3.22 3.78 -0.03
N ARG A 100 -1.93 3.40 0.02
CA ARG A 100 -0.83 4.25 -0.45
C ARG A 100 -0.90 4.47 -1.96
N LEU A 101 -1.07 3.41 -2.74
CA LEU A 101 -1.18 3.48 -4.20
C LEU A 101 -2.33 4.40 -4.62
N LEU A 102 -3.52 4.20 -4.06
CA LEU A 102 -4.69 5.02 -4.38
C LEU A 102 -4.48 6.49 -3.96
N PHE A 103 -3.91 6.72 -2.78
CA PHE A 103 -3.69 8.07 -2.27
C PHE A 103 -2.62 8.83 -3.08
N ASP A 104 -1.51 8.18 -3.42
CA ASP A 104 -0.43 8.77 -4.21
C ASP A 104 -0.89 9.10 -5.63
N GLU A 105 -1.76 8.29 -6.23
CA GLU A 105 -2.33 8.56 -7.55
C GLU A 105 -3.32 9.74 -7.51
N ARG A 106 -4.13 9.85 -6.46
CA ARG A 106 -4.96 11.04 -6.23
C ARG A 106 -4.15 12.32 -6.04
N LYS A 107 -2.97 12.23 -5.41
CA LYS A 107 -2.05 13.38 -5.23
C LYS A 107 -1.53 13.95 -6.55
N LYS A 108 -1.46 13.14 -7.61
CA LYS A 108 -1.00 13.58 -8.93
C LYS A 108 -2.01 14.48 -9.64
N LEU A 109 -3.30 14.43 -9.27
CA LEU A 109 -4.34 15.26 -9.86
C LEU A 109 -4.18 16.73 -9.44
N ILE A 110 -4.39 17.63 -10.39
CA ILE A 110 -4.26 19.08 -10.21
C ILE A 110 -5.61 19.79 -10.42
N ASP A 111 -5.75 20.97 -9.84
CA ASP A 111 -6.88 21.88 -10.02
C ASP A 111 -8.28 21.22 -9.95
N ASN A 112 -9.06 21.31 -11.03
CA ASN A 112 -10.44 20.80 -11.07
C ASN A 112 -10.49 19.27 -11.06
N GLU A 113 -9.55 18.58 -11.71
CA GLU A 113 -9.49 17.12 -11.74
C GLU A 113 -9.36 16.54 -10.32
N ARG A 114 -8.70 17.27 -9.41
CA ARG A 114 -8.58 16.86 -8.00
C ARG A 114 -9.92 16.79 -7.28
N ARG A 115 -10.93 17.55 -7.70
CA ARG A 115 -12.25 17.55 -7.05
C ARG A 115 -13.23 16.57 -7.68
N GLU A 116 -12.93 16.11 -8.88
CA GLU A 116 -13.74 15.13 -9.59
C GLU A 116 -13.50 13.72 -9.03
N ASN A 117 -14.56 12.90 -9.04
CA ASN A 117 -14.56 11.50 -8.62
C ASN A 117 -13.87 11.28 -7.26
N PRO A 118 -14.41 11.84 -6.16
CA PRO A 118 -13.87 11.61 -4.83
C PRO A 118 -13.85 10.10 -4.51
N VAL A 119 -12.80 9.65 -3.85
CA VAL A 119 -12.67 8.24 -3.45
C VAL A 119 -12.94 8.13 -1.95
N HIS A 120 -13.83 7.21 -1.60
CA HIS A 120 -14.10 6.83 -0.22
C HIS A 120 -13.46 5.47 0.05
N LEU A 121 -12.39 5.45 0.85
CA LEU A 121 -11.76 4.23 1.31
C LEU A 121 -12.48 3.76 2.57
N VAL A 122 -13.23 2.67 2.44
CA VAL A 122 -13.95 2.02 3.54
C VAL A 122 -13.11 0.89 4.11
N LEU A 123 -12.82 0.97 5.39
CA LEU A 123 -11.94 0.06 6.13
C LEU A 123 -12.76 -0.66 7.19
N ASP A 124 -13.08 -1.92 6.92
CA ASP A 124 -13.80 -2.77 7.87
C ASP A 124 -12.87 -3.45 8.85
N GLU A 125 -13.34 -3.69 10.08
CA GLU A 125 -12.58 -4.30 11.17
C GLU A 125 -11.21 -3.63 11.38
N ALA A 126 -11.17 -2.30 11.26
CA ALA A 126 -9.94 -1.54 11.07
C ALA A 126 -8.96 -1.64 12.25
N HIS A 127 -9.41 -2.00 13.45
CA HIS A 127 -8.52 -2.25 14.58
C HIS A 127 -7.53 -3.40 14.32
N ARG A 128 -7.82 -4.29 13.37
CA ARG A 128 -6.90 -5.37 12.95
C ARG A 128 -5.61 -4.85 12.30
N TYR A 129 -5.65 -3.69 11.64
CA TYR A 129 -4.54 -3.16 10.82
C TYR A 129 -4.33 -1.64 10.91
N ILE A 130 -5.04 -0.93 11.79
CA ILE A 130 -4.80 0.48 12.13
C ILE A 130 -4.61 0.58 13.66
N LYS A 131 -3.53 -0.02 14.16
CA LYS A 131 -3.29 -0.19 15.60
C LYS A 131 -2.77 1.09 16.26
N LYS A 132 -3.09 1.25 17.55
CA LYS A 132 -2.59 2.35 18.41
C LYS A 132 -1.06 2.38 18.56
N HIS A 133 -0.40 1.23 18.53
CA HIS A 133 1.05 1.11 18.68
C HIS A 133 1.65 0.46 17.44
N TYR A 134 2.54 1.19 16.76
CA TYR A 134 3.39 0.68 15.69
C TYR A 134 4.83 0.69 16.19
N ASP A 135 5.41 -0.49 16.40
CA ASP A 135 6.85 -0.62 16.71
C ASP A 135 7.74 -0.47 15.46
N TYR A 136 7.16 -0.11 14.31
CA TYR A 136 7.92 0.21 13.11
C TYR A 136 8.54 1.61 13.24
N LEU A 137 9.73 1.66 13.84
CA LEU A 137 10.58 2.83 14.13
C LEU A 137 10.74 3.89 13.01
N LEU A 138 10.29 3.65 11.77
CA LEU A 138 10.65 4.47 10.60
C LEU A 138 9.56 4.68 9.52
N LYS A 139 8.32 4.20 9.67
CA LYS A 139 7.28 4.42 8.65
C LYS A 139 6.06 5.16 9.21
N GLU A 140 5.80 6.35 8.66
CA GLU A 140 4.54 7.06 8.84
C GLU A 140 3.37 6.15 8.42
N ASN A 141 2.45 5.90 9.34
CA ASN A 141 1.24 5.13 9.09
C ASN A 141 0.41 5.82 8.00
N ILE A 142 0.15 5.11 6.89
CA ILE A 142 -0.56 5.67 5.74
C ILE A 142 -1.97 6.13 6.08
N PHE A 143 -2.66 5.44 7.00
CA PHE A 143 -4.01 5.79 7.42
C PHE A 143 -4.03 7.08 8.23
N GLU A 144 -3.04 7.32 9.09
CA GLU A 144 -2.88 8.59 9.80
C GLU A 144 -2.62 9.75 8.83
N LYS A 145 -1.79 9.51 7.82
CA LYS A 145 -1.51 10.49 6.76
C LYS A 145 -2.76 10.81 5.95
N ILE A 146 -3.52 9.79 5.55
CA ILE A 146 -4.80 9.96 4.85
C ILE A 146 -5.79 10.71 5.74
N ALA A 147 -5.87 10.40 7.03
CA ALA A 147 -6.78 11.07 7.94
C ALA A 147 -6.46 12.58 8.07
N ARG A 148 -5.17 12.95 8.08
CA ARG A 148 -4.72 14.36 8.15
C ARG A 148 -4.83 15.11 6.82
N GLU A 149 -4.44 14.47 5.71
CA GLU A 149 -4.26 15.14 4.41
C GLU A 149 -5.36 14.82 3.39
N GLY A 150 -6.13 13.76 3.58
CA GLY A 150 -7.02 13.16 2.57
C GLY A 150 -8.03 14.15 1.98
N ARG A 151 -8.57 15.04 2.82
CA ARG A 151 -9.49 16.11 2.41
C ARG A 151 -8.90 17.01 1.32
N LYS A 152 -7.58 17.26 1.33
CA LYS A 152 -6.91 18.08 0.31
C LYS A 152 -6.98 17.44 -1.08
N TYR A 153 -7.09 16.11 -1.15
CA TYR A 153 -7.02 15.32 -2.38
C TYR A 153 -8.34 14.60 -2.71
N SER A 154 -9.44 15.02 -2.08
CA SER A 154 -10.77 14.37 -2.14
C SER A 154 -10.68 12.84 -1.99
N PHE A 155 -9.88 12.41 -1.00
CA PHE A 155 -9.72 11.02 -0.61
C PHE A 155 -10.16 10.89 0.86
N TYR A 156 -11.27 10.21 1.08
CA TYR A 156 -11.94 10.16 2.37
C TYR A 156 -11.81 8.78 3.00
N LEU A 157 -11.67 8.77 4.32
CA LEU A 157 -11.57 7.55 5.11
C LEU A 157 -12.91 7.28 5.81
N LEU A 158 -13.42 6.06 5.72
CA LEU A 158 -14.49 5.55 6.56
C LEU A 158 -13.95 4.35 7.32
N VAL A 159 -13.92 4.45 8.65
CA VAL A 159 -13.35 3.43 9.54
C VAL A 159 -14.50 2.74 10.27
N SER A 160 -14.59 1.43 10.14
CA SER A 160 -15.50 0.57 10.88
C SER A 160 -14.71 -0.28 11.87
N SER A 161 -15.16 -0.34 13.12
CA SER A 161 -14.56 -1.17 14.17
C SER A 161 -15.52 -1.36 15.34
N GLN A 162 -15.48 -2.55 15.91
CA GLN A 162 -16.10 -2.93 17.18
C GLN A 162 -15.19 -2.74 18.40
N ARG A 163 -13.89 -2.45 18.18
CA ARG A 163 -12.89 -2.17 19.22
C ARG A 163 -12.25 -0.79 19.02
N PRO A 164 -12.99 0.31 19.26
CA PRO A 164 -12.45 1.65 19.06
C PRO A 164 -11.21 1.93 19.91
N SER A 165 -11.10 1.36 21.12
CA SER A 165 -9.92 1.54 21.99
C SER A 165 -8.62 0.96 21.43
N GLU A 166 -8.69 0.04 20.48
CA GLU A 166 -7.53 -0.59 19.83
C GLU A 166 -7.06 0.16 18.56
N LEU A 167 -7.86 1.12 18.06
CA LEU A 167 -7.53 1.92 16.89
C LEU A 167 -6.48 3.01 17.19
N SER A 168 -5.79 3.47 16.14
CA SER A 168 -4.93 4.66 16.20
C SER A 168 -5.72 5.88 16.72
N GLU A 169 -5.25 6.44 17.83
CA GLU A 169 -5.77 7.69 18.39
C GLU A 169 -5.66 8.85 17.40
N THR A 170 -4.60 8.86 16.58
CA THR A 170 -4.45 9.85 15.51
C THR A 170 -5.61 9.73 14.52
N VAL A 171 -5.89 8.53 13.99
CA VAL A 171 -6.99 8.34 13.02
C VAL A 171 -8.33 8.71 13.64
N LEU A 172 -8.60 8.27 14.87
CA LEU A 172 -9.84 8.61 15.58
C LEU A 172 -9.99 10.12 15.79
N SER A 173 -8.93 10.83 16.21
CA SER A 173 -8.96 12.28 16.43
C SER A 173 -9.24 13.09 15.16
N GLN A 174 -8.95 12.54 13.98
CA GLN A 174 -9.21 13.17 12.70
C GLN A 174 -10.58 12.81 12.11
N CYS A 175 -11.32 11.86 12.72
CA CYS A 175 -12.67 11.54 12.29
C CYS A 175 -13.62 12.68 12.68
N ALA A 176 -14.16 13.39 11.69
CA ALA A 176 -15.09 14.49 11.94
C ALA A 176 -16.53 14.04 12.21
N ASN A 177 -16.90 12.83 11.73
CA ASN A 177 -18.24 12.28 11.85
C ASN A 177 -18.16 10.89 12.50
N PHE A 178 -19.07 10.61 13.42
CA PHE A 178 -19.16 9.32 14.11
C PHE A 178 -20.57 8.76 13.99
N ILE A 179 -20.66 7.46 13.71
CA ILE A 179 -21.89 6.67 13.82
C ILE A 179 -21.60 5.60 14.88
N ILE A 180 -22.16 5.77 16.07
CA ILE A 180 -21.89 4.91 17.22
C ILE A 180 -23.12 4.07 17.52
N HIS A 181 -22.98 2.75 17.34
CA HIS A 181 -23.96 1.76 17.78
C HIS A 181 -23.70 1.38 19.26
N ARG A 182 -24.52 0.49 19.82
CA ARG A 182 -24.39 0.10 21.23
C ARG A 182 -23.01 -0.50 21.53
N ILE A 183 -22.27 0.16 22.42
CA ILE A 183 -21.02 -0.33 22.99
C ILE A 183 -21.30 -0.81 24.41
N GLN A 184 -20.81 -2.00 24.76
CA GLN A 184 -21.01 -2.60 26.09
C GLN A 184 -19.72 -2.62 26.93
N ASN A 185 -18.56 -2.57 26.28
CA ASN A 185 -17.27 -2.65 26.95
C ASN A 185 -16.87 -1.29 27.52
N GLU A 186 -16.58 -1.20 28.82
CA GLU A 186 -16.20 0.06 29.49
C GLU A 186 -14.94 0.69 28.89
N LYS A 187 -14.02 -0.11 28.34
CA LYS A 187 -12.81 0.41 27.67
C LYS A 187 -13.10 1.09 26.34
N ASP A 188 -14.25 0.78 25.73
CA ASP A 188 -14.67 1.29 24.43
C ASP A 188 -15.77 2.38 24.56
N MET A 189 -16.25 2.64 25.78
CA MET A 189 -17.23 3.71 26.09
C MET A 189 -16.57 5.09 26.18
#